data_AF-A0A846SIB4-F1
#
_entry.id   AF-A0A846SIB4-F1
#
_cell.length_a   1.000
_cell.length_b   1.000
_cell.length_c   1.000
_cell.angle_alpha   90.00
_cell.angle_beta   90.00
_cell.angle_gamma   90.00
#
_symmetry.space_group_name_H-M   'P 1'
#
loop_
_entity.id
_entity.type
_entity.pdbx_description
1 polymer ?
#
loop_
_entity_poly.entity_id
_entity_poly.type
_entity_poly.pdbx_seq_one_letter_code
_entity_poly.pdbx_strand_id
1 'polypeptide(L)'
;MADTMSRTDAATTLLRALLGAVGRVGRGIRWYMTNLMGDSAYATYVAHQRRVHPDEEPMTERQFWRERMDDQDRNPGARCC
;
A
#
# COMPACT_ATOMS: atom_id res chain seq x y z
N MET A 1 10.48 40.43 -26.45
CA MET A 1 11.13 39.10 -26.50
C MET A 1 11.34 38.44 -25.12
N ALA A 2 11.40 39.18 -24.01
CA ALA A 2 11.50 38.61 -22.66
C ALA A 2 10.22 37.91 -22.15
N ASP A 3 9.04 38.40 -22.56
CA ASP A 3 7.72 37.86 -22.16
C ASP A 3 7.49 36.39 -22.59
N THR A 4 8.00 36.00 -23.76
CA THR A 4 7.84 34.63 -24.30
C THR A 4 8.67 33.58 -23.55
N MET A 5 9.82 33.95 -22.98
CA MET A 5 10.63 33.04 -22.15
C MET A 5 9.96 32.77 -20.80
N SER A 6 9.48 33.82 -20.12
CA SER A 6 8.83 33.68 -18.81
C SER A 6 7.56 32.81 -18.85
N ARG A 7 6.78 32.89 -19.93
CA ARG A 7 5.59 32.04 -20.13
C ARG A 7 5.93 30.56 -20.29
N THR A 8 7.09 30.23 -20.86
CA THR A 8 7.53 28.84 -21.11
C THR A 8 8.08 28.19 -19.83
N ASP A 9 8.78 28.97 -18.99
CA ASP A 9 9.26 28.52 -17.68
C ASP A 9 8.12 28.32 -16.67
N ALA A 10 7.11 29.20 -16.71
CA ALA A 10 5.89 29.02 -15.94
C ALA A 10 5.14 27.75 -16.36
N ALA A 11 4.98 27.52 -17.67
CA ALA A 11 4.29 26.33 -18.19
C ALA A 11 5.02 25.02 -17.82
N THR A 12 6.34 24.98 -17.90
CA THR A 12 7.14 23.80 -17.53
C THR A 12 7.13 23.54 -16.02
N THR A 13 7.12 24.59 -15.19
CA THR A 13 6.99 24.47 -13.72
C THR A 13 5.63 23.89 -13.35
N LEU A 14 4.55 24.39 -13.97
CA LEU A 14 3.20 23.87 -13.76
C LEU A 14 3.09 22.41 -14.22
N LEU A 15 3.63 22.06 -15.38
CA LEU A 15 3.64 20.67 -15.86
C LEU A 15 4.35 19.73 -14.88
N ARG A 16 5.52 20.13 -14.36
CA ARG A 16 6.25 19.35 -13.35
C ARG A 16 5.47 19.19 -12.05
N ALA A 17 4.81 20.26 -11.59
CA ALA A 17 3.98 20.22 -10.39
C ALA A 17 2.79 19.27 -10.58
N LEU A 18 2.13 19.31 -11.75
CA LEU A 18 1.03 18.42 -12.11
C LEU A 18 1.48 16.96 -12.19
N LEU A 19 2.60 16.68 -12.86
CA LEU A 19 3.19 15.33 -12.93
C LEU A 19 3.51 14.80 -11.52
N GLY A 20 4.08 15.64 -10.65
CA GLY A 20 4.33 15.28 -9.26
C GLY A 20 3.05 14.98 -8.47
N ALA A 21 1.99 15.78 -8.68
CA ALA A 21 0.70 15.57 -8.04
C ALA A 21 0.05 14.26 -8.50
N VAL A 22 0.05 13.98 -9.81
CA VAL A 22 -0.46 12.72 -10.39
C VAL A 22 0.30 11.52 -9.83
N GLY A 23 1.64 11.61 -9.72
CA GLY A 23 2.46 10.57 -9.12
C GLY A 23 2.11 10.29 -7.66
N ARG A 24 1.80 11.33 -6.86
CA ARG A 24 1.35 11.18 -5.47
C ARG A 24 -0.02 10.50 -5.39
N VAL A 25 -0.98 10.92 -6.22
CA VAL A 25 -2.32 10.32 -6.27
C VAL A 25 -2.24 8.85 -6.68
N GLY A 26 -1.47 8.53 -7.73
CA GLY A 26 -1.28 7.15 -8.18
C GLY A 26 -0.67 6.25 -7.11
N ARG A 27 0.29 6.77 -6.32
CA ARG A 27 0.86 6.03 -5.18
C ARG A 27 -0.17 5.77 -4.08
N GLY A 28 -1.03 6.76 -3.79
CA GLY A 28 -2.12 6.61 -2.83
C GLY A 28 -3.14 5.56 -3.26
N ILE A 29 -3.55 5.58 -4.54
CA ILE A 29 -4.46 4.57 -5.11
C ILE A 29 -3.83 3.18 -5.01
N ARG A 30 -2.55 3.03 -5.37
CA ARG A 30 -1.86 1.74 -5.25
C ARG A 30 -1.80 1.26 -3.80
N TRP A 31 -1.45 2.13 -2.86
CA TRP A 31 -1.46 1.79 -1.44
C TRP A 31 -2.84 1.30 -0.98
N TYR A 32 -3.90 2.02 -1.36
CA TYR A 32 -5.27 1.65 -1.00
C TYR A 32 -5.67 0.28 -1.57
N MET A 33 -5.42 0.06 -2.86
CA MET A 33 -5.74 -1.21 -3.52
C MET A 33 -4.95 -2.38 -2.95
N THR A 34 -3.64 -2.23 -2.75
CA THR A 34 -2.78 -3.27 -2.13
C THR A 34 -3.24 -3.59 -0.71
N ASN A 35 -3.70 -2.59 0.05
CA ASN A 35 -4.25 -2.82 1.38
C ASN A 35 -5.62 -3.50 1.35
N LEU A 36 -6.49 -3.09 0.43
CA LEU A 36 -7.83 -3.63 0.26
C LEU A 36 -7.82 -5.10 -0.19
N MET A 37 -6.94 -5.45 -1.13
CA MET A 37 -6.79 -6.82 -1.63
C MET A 37 -6.11 -7.75 -0.62
N GLY A 38 -5.54 -7.20 0.46
CA GLY A 38 -4.86 -7.97 1.49
C GLY A 38 -3.40 -8.28 1.19
N ASP A 39 -2.83 -7.78 0.09
CA ASP A 39 -1.40 -7.92 -0.22
C ASP A 39 -0.50 -7.34 0.90
N SER A 40 -1.00 -6.35 1.66
CA SER A 40 -0.31 -5.74 2.81
C SER A 40 -0.47 -6.52 4.13
N ALA A 41 -1.20 -7.63 4.14
CA ALA A 41 -1.58 -8.31 5.38
C ALA A 41 -0.36 -8.81 6.16
N TYR A 42 0.63 -9.39 5.48
CA TYR A 42 1.87 -9.84 6.12
C TYR A 42 2.68 -8.68 6.70
N ALA A 43 2.85 -7.59 5.94
CA ALA A 43 3.57 -6.42 6.43
C ALA A 43 2.88 -5.79 7.66
N THR A 44 1.55 -5.77 7.66
CA THR A 44 0.74 -5.33 8.81
C THR A 44 0.93 -6.25 10.01
N TYR A 45 0.94 -7.57 9.81
CA TYR A 45 1.23 -8.56 10.85
C TYR A 45 2.61 -8.33 11.47
N VAL A 46 3.67 -8.21 10.67
CA VAL A 46 5.04 -7.98 11.17
C VAL A 46 5.13 -6.66 11.93
N ALA A 47 4.50 -5.59 11.42
CA ALA A 47 4.48 -4.31 12.10
C ALA A 47 3.75 -4.38 13.46
N HIS A 48 2.67 -5.15 13.54
CA HIS A 48 1.97 -5.42 14.79
C HIS A 48 2.83 -6.26 15.74
N GLN A 49 3.40 -7.37 15.26
CA GLN A 49 4.25 -8.27 16.05
C GLN A 49 5.41 -7.51 16.67
N ARG A 50 6.14 -6.69 15.89
CA ARG A 50 7.25 -5.89 16.42
C ARG A 50 6.84 -4.86 17.47
N ARG A 51 5.58 -4.42 17.48
CA ARG A 51 5.06 -3.47 18.46
C ARG A 51 4.58 -4.15 19.75
N VAL A 52 3.94 -5.31 19.62
CA VAL A 52 3.29 -6.01 20.75
C VAL A 52 4.21 -7.06 21.37
N HIS A 53 5.04 -7.70 20.56
CA HIS A 53 5.95 -8.78 20.91
C HIS A 53 7.35 -8.50 20.34
N PRO A 54 8.08 -7.49 20.85
CA PRO A 54 9.37 -7.08 20.30
C PRO A 54 10.46 -8.16 20.45
N ASP A 55 10.33 -9.06 21.42
CA ASP A 55 11.31 -10.12 21.71
C ASP A 55 11.03 -11.44 20.97
N GLU A 56 9.93 -11.50 20.21
CA GLU A 56 9.52 -12.69 19.47
C GLU A 56 9.73 -12.50 17.96
N GLU A 57 10.39 -13.46 17.32
CA GLU A 57 10.58 -13.44 15.87
C GLU A 57 9.22 -13.67 15.18
N PRO A 58 8.78 -12.78 14.28
CA PRO A 58 7.55 -12.97 13.53
C PRO A 58 7.60 -14.24 12.68
N MET A 59 6.43 -14.85 12.45
CA MET A 59 6.28 -15.96 11.51
C MET A 59 6.81 -15.57 10.13
N THR A 60 7.34 -16.55 9.39
CA THR A 60 7.66 -16.35 7.98
C THR A 60 6.39 -16.08 7.18
N GLU A 61 6.52 -15.38 6.05
CA GLU A 61 5.39 -15.05 5.17
C GLU A 61 4.60 -16.29 4.74
N ARG A 62 5.28 -17.39 4.39
CA ARG A 62 4.63 -18.65 4.01
C ARG A 62 3.83 -19.26 5.16
N GLN A 63 4.34 -19.19 6.39
CA GLN A 63 3.64 -19.70 7.57
C GLN A 63 2.40 -18.85 7.86
N PHE A 64 2.52 -17.52 7.77
CA PHE A 64 1.41 -16.60 7.95
C PHE A 64 0.26 -16.91 6.99
N TRP A 65 0.54 -17.07 5.70
CA TRP A 65 -0.49 -17.37 4.71
C TRP A 65 -1.12 -18.76 4.91
N ARG A 66 -0.33 -19.76 5.31
CA ARG A 66 -0.86 -21.09 5.63
C ARG A 66 -1.83 -21.01 6.82
N GLU A 67 -1.40 -20.43 7.94
CA GLU A 67 -2.25 -20.30 9.13
C GLU A 67 -3.53 -19.53 8.83
N ARG A 68 -3.45 -18.47 8.00
CA ARG A 68 -4.61 -17.67 7.59
C ARG A 68 -5.60 -18.47 6.74
N MET A 69 -5.13 -19.39 5.89
CA MET A 69 -6.01 -20.28 5.13
C MET A 69 -6.61 -21.36 6.03
N ASP A 70 -5.80 -21.96 6.90
CA ASP A 70 -6.25 -22.96 7.86
C ASP A 70 -7.29 -22.38 8.84
N ASP A 71 -7.15 -21.11 9.22
CA ASP A 71 -8.16 -20.38 10.01
C ASP A 71 -9.46 -20.14 9.23
N GLN A 72 -9.38 -19.78 7.94
CA GLN A 72 -10.58 -19.64 7.08
C GLN A 72 -11.30 -20.97 6.85
N ASP A 73 -10.55 -22.07 6.76
CA ASP A 73 -11.11 -23.42 6.59
C ASP A 73 -11.73 -23.95 7.90
N ARG A 74 -11.12 -23.63 9.06
CA ARG A 74 -11.68 -23.95 10.39
C ARG A 74 -12.87 -23.07 10.75
N ASN A 75 -12.85 -21.81 10.35
CA ASN A 75 -13.86 -20.80 10.60
C ASN A 75 -14.46 -20.29 9.28
N PRO A 76 -15.10 -21.16 8.48
CA PRO A 76 -15.82 -20.68 7.31
C PRO A 76 -16.96 -19.84 7.88
N GLY A 77 -16.95 -18.54 7.61
CA GLY A 77 -18.00 -17.62 8.10
C GLY A 77 -19.40 -18.03 7.61
N ALA A 78 -20.36 -17.12 7.63
CA ALA A 78 -21.68 -17.40 7.05
C ALA A 78 -21.53 -17.73 5.55
N ARG A 79 -21.44 -19.02 5.23
CA ARG A 79 -21.47 -19.54 3.86
C ARG A 79 -22.92 -19.86 3.57
N CYS A 80 -23.40 -19.36 2.45
CA CYS A 80 -24.69 -19.78 1.92
C CYS A 80 -24.50 -21.24 1.50
N CYS A 81 -24.83 -22.15 2.40
CA CYS A 81 -25.10 -23.54 2.07
C CYS A 81 -26.41 -23.59 1.26
#